data_AF-A0A2E5B8K5-F1
#
_entry.id   AF-A0A2E5B8K5-F1
#
_cell.length_a   1.000
_cell.length_b   1.000
_cell.length_c   1.000
_cell.angle_alpha   90.00
_cell.angle_beta   90.00
_cell.angle_gamma   90.00
#
_symmetry.space_group_name_H-M   'P 1'
#
loop_
_entity.id
_entity.type
_entity.pdbx_description
1 polymer ?
#
loop_
_entity_poly.entity_id
_entity_poly.type
_entity_poly.pdbx_seq_one_letter_code
_entity_poly.pdbx_strand_id
1 'polypeptide(L)'
;MKLREKSLTECISIIDRELPKMIDECIQHFITAPYCEHTTWEQLVGDSENDSKQQTQAATKIIQNAINNCITHIIKDLPITKQGIGKGMDYRYNGNGQDVPLEVKCSGGKDGSTACIGNLKVLDSKCEVTLVFRYTIVKDRITEWQTVTIDGSARKWTEYNDQSGSSNFSALKCKTDIDFQDIKVYSGSIKPNKTWVKFVKEAVC
;
A
#
# COMPACT_ATOMS: atom_id res chain seq x y z
N MET A 1 -9.69 25.89 7.74
CA MET A 1 -10.57 24.71 7.56
C MET A 1 -10.09 23.62 8.50
N LYS A 2 -10.93 23.04 9.37
CA LYS A 2 -10.48 22.10 10.40
C LYS A 2 -10.21 20.73 9.75
N LEU A 3 -9.01 20.19 9.89
CA LEU A 3 -8.60 18.91 9.27
C LEU A 3 -9.48 17.72 9.70
N ARG A 4 -10.23 17.85 10.80
CA ARG A 4 -11.19 16.85 11.31
C ARG A 4 -12.52 16.79 10.54
N GLU A 5 -12.77 17.72 9.62
CA GLU A 5 -13.99 17.76 8.79
C GLU A 5 -13.76 17.18 7.38
N LYS A 6 -12.55 16.68 7.12
CA LYS A 6 -12.15 16.10 5.83
C LYS A 6 -12.92 14.82 5.54
N SER A 7 -13.48 14.73 4.34
CA SER A 7 -14.04 13.48 3.81
C SER A 7 -12.96 12.40 3.64
N LEU A 8 -13.37 11.13 3.54
CA LEU A 8 -12.45 10.00 3.30
C LEU A 8 -11.60 10.22 2.04
N THR A 9 -12.22 10.69 0.95
CA THR A 9 -11.51 10.96 -0.31
C THR A 9 -10.47 12.06 -0.16
N GLU A 10 -10.75 13.12 0.59
CA GLU A 10 -9.75 14.16 0.87
C GLU A 10 -8.64 13.66 1.78
N CYS A 11 -8.96 12.82 2.78
CA CYS A 11 -7.94 12.22 3.63
C CYS A 11 -6.97 11.35 2.83
N ILE A 12 -7.49 10.51 1.93
CA ILE A 12 -6.66 9.68 1.04
C ILE A 12 -5.82 10.55 0.11
N SER A 13 -6.40 11.63 -0.43
CA SER A 13 -5.67 12.57 -1.29
C SER A 13 -4.51 13.25 -0.55
N ILE A 14 -4.66 13.53 0.75
CA ILE A 14 -3.56 14.03 1.60
C ILE A 14 -2.51 12.94 1.79
N ILE A 15 -2.91 11.71 2.12
CA ILE A 15 -1.98 10.59 2.29
C ILE A 15 -1.15 10.39 1.01
N ASP A 16 -1.79 10.27 -0.16
CA ASP A 16 -1.09 10.09 -1.44
C ASP A 16 -0.10 11.23 -1.76
N ARG A 17 -0.45 12.46 -1.40
CA ARG A 17 0.41 13.62 -1.66
C ARG A 17 1.65 13.66 -0.77
N GLU A 18 1.49 13.40 0.53
CA GLU A 18 2.58 13.56 1.51
C GLU A 18 3.47 12.33 1.61
N LEU A 19 2.88 11.13 1.49
CA LEU A 19 3.55 9.86 1.77
C LEU A 19 4.81 9.59 0.94
N PRO A 20 4.85 9.84 -0.39
CA PRO A 20 6.01 9.49 -1.20
C PRO A 20 7.29 10.20 -0.74
N LYS A 21 7.18 11.49 -0.40
CA LYS A 21 8.30 12.29 0.10
C LYS A 21 8.78 11.79 1.46
N MET A 22 7.84 11.51 2.38
CA MET A 22 8.20 11.00 3.70
C MET A 22 8.90 9.65 3.65
N ILE A 23 8.50 8.76 2.73
CA ILE A 23 9.16 7.46 2.56
C ILE A 23 10.55 7.61 1.95
N ASP A 24 10.71 8.49 0.96
CA ASP A 24 12.02 8.81 0.40
C ASP A 24 12.97 9.33 1.50
N GLU A 25 12.48 10.24 2.37
CA GLU A 25 13.22 10.71 3.55
C GLU A 25 13.57 9.58 4.54
N CYS A 26 12.65 8.64 4.79
CA CYS A 26 12.94 7.47 5.63
C CYS A 26 14.02 6.57 5.02
N ILE A 27 13.94 6.26 3.72
CA ILE A 27 14.94 5.43 3.02
C ILE A 27 16.30 6.12 3.09
N GLN A 28 16.36 7.42 2.79
CA GLN A 28 17.59 8.20 2.88
C GLN A 28 18.16 8.19 4.31
N HIS A 29 17.31 8.35 5.33
CA HIS A 29 17.77 8.28 6.72
C HIS A 29 18.42 6.92 7.06
N PHE A 30 17.86 5.80 6.58
CA PHE A 30 18.43 4.47 6.83
C PHE A 30 19.79 4.26 6.19
N ILE A 31 19.98 4.71 4.94
CA ILE A 31 21.24 4.49 4.21
C ILE A 31 22.34 5.50 4.59
N THR A 32 21.97 6.72 5.01
CA THR A 32 22.97 7.74 5.41
C THR A 32 23.28 7.72 6.90
N ALA A 33 22.72 6.76 7.65
CA ALA A 33 23.00 6.63 9.08
C ALA A 33 24.50 6.34 9.29
N PRO A 34 25.17 6.97 10.28
CA PRO A 34 26.63 6.89 10.45
C PRO A 34 27.16 5.48 10.78
N TYR A 35 26.28 4.55 11.13
CA TYR A 35 26.61 3.15 11.42
C TYR A 35 26.17 2.20 10.29
N CYS A 36 25.67 2.74 9.19
CA CYS A 36 25.24 2.01 8.02
C CYS A 36 26.40 2.01 7.02
N GLU A 37 27.09 0.87 6.90
CA GLU A 37 28.17 0.70 5.91
C GLU A 37 27.61 0.42 4.50
N HIS A 38 26.29 0.28 4.36
CA HIS A 38 25.63 -0.05 3.10
C HIS A 38 25.54 1.17 2.17
N THR A 39 25.87 0.97 0.90
CA THR A 39 25.80 1.99 -0.16
C THR A 39 24.46 2.03 -0.90
N THR A 40 23.63 0.98 -0.82
CA THR A 40 22.30 0.95 -1.46
C THR A 40 21.23 0.27 -0.62
N TRP A 41 19.96 0.52 -0.93
CA TRP A 41 18.83 -0.13 -0.29
C TRP A 41 18.87 -1.66 -0.45
N GLU A 42 19.31 -2.15 -1.62
CA GLU A 42 19.43 -3.57 -1.89
C GLU A 42 20.47 -4.26 -1.00
N GLN A 43 21.55 -3.57 -0.63
CA GLN A 43 22.55 -4.10 0.31
C GLN A 43 21.99 -4.20 1.73
N LEU A 44 21.32 -3.15 2.21
CA LEU A 44 20.65 -3.17 3.52
C LEU A 44 19.66 -4.35 3.65
N VAL A 45 18.94 -4.64 2.58
CA VAL A 45 18.01 -5.77 2.51
C VAL A 45 18.75 -7.10 2.48
N GLY A 46 19.80 -7.21 1.65
CA GLY A 46 20.58 -8.42 1.46
C GLY A 46 21.27 -8.91 2.73
N ASP A 47 21.64 -8.00 3.62
CA ASP A 47 22.29 -8.34 4.90
C ASP A 47 21.30 -8.70 6.01
N SER A 48 20.01 -8.33 5.85
CA SER A 48 18.93 -8.72 6.77
C SER A 48 18.35 -10.11 6.49
N GLU A 49 18.62 -10.67 5.31
CA GLU A 49 18.07 -11.95 4.86
C GLU A 49 19.06 -12.70 3.96
N ASN A 50 19.54 -13.85 4.44
CA ASN A 50 20.53 -14.67 3.74
C ASN A 50 19.90 -15.52 2.62
N ASP A 51 18.59 -15.76 2.65
CA ASP A 51 17.87 -16.42 1.55
C ASP A 51 17.54 -15.41 0.45
N SER A 52 18.24 -15.52 -0.69
CA SER A 52 18.03 -14.67 -1.87
C SER A 52 16.60 -14.69 -2.41
N LYS A 53 15.81 -15.74 -2.13
CA LYS A 53 14.38 -15.79 -2.50
C LYS A 53 13.49 -14.95 -1.57
N GLN A 54 13.96 -14.64 -0.36
CA GLN A 54 13.22 -13.90 0.66
C GLN A 54 13.64 -12.43 0.76
N GLN A 55 14.80 -12.05 0.21
CA GLN A 55 15.29 -10.67 0.20
C GLN A 55 14.25 -9.66 -0.34
N THR A 56 13.56 -9.96 -1.45
CA THR A 56 12.49 -9.10 -1.99
C THR A 56 11.33 -8.91 -1.00
N GLN A 57 10.99 -9.95 -0.24
CA GLN A 57 9.94 -9.88 0.78
C GLN A 57 10.40 -9.07 2.01
N ALA A 58 11.66 -9.22 2.41
CA ALA A 58 12.26 -8.44 3.49
C ALA A 58 12.28 -6.93 3.15
N ALA A 59 12.72 -6.56 1.95
CA ALA A 59 12.66 -5.18 1.45
C ALA A 59 11.24 -4.59 1.52
N THR A 60 10.27 -5.37 1.04
CA THR A 60 8.86 -4.97 0.99
C THR A 60 8.30 -4.76 2.40
N LYS A 61 8.69 -5.59 3.37
CA LYS A 61 8.28 -5.44 4.79
C LYS A 61 8.85 -4.17 5.43
N ILE A 62 10.12 -3.83 5.17
CA ILE A 62 10.72 -2.61 5.74
C ILE A 62 10.00 -1.38 5.18
N ILE A 63 9.75 -1.33 3.87
CA ILE A 63 8.98 -0.23 3.26
C ILE A 63 7.54 -0.19 3.78
N GLN A 64 6.86 -1.34 3.92
CA GLN A 64 5.52 -1.41 4.53
C GLN A 64 5.51 -0.79 5.93
N ASN A 65 6.53 -1.07 6.75
CA ASN A 65 6.66 -0.49 8.08
C ASN A 65 6.89 1.02 8.02
N ALA A 66 7.74 1.49 7.13
CA ALA A 66 7.95 2.92 6.90
C ALA A 66 6.65 3.62 6.46
N ILE A 67 5.88 3.01 5.55
CA ILE A 67 4.57 3.48 5.09
C ILE A 67 3.62 3.62 6.28
N ASN A 68 3.49 2.58 7.10
CA ASN A 68 2.60 2.60 8.26
C ASN A 68 3.00 3.69 9.27
N ASN A 69 4.29 3.91 9.49
CA ASN A 69 4.77 4.97 10.38
C ASN A 69 4.47 6.37 9.80
N CYS A 70 4.70 6.58 8.51
CA CYS A 70 4.42 7.86 7.85
C CYS A 70 2.92 8.16 7.82
N ILE A 71 2.07 7.16 7.51
CA ILE A 71 0.61 7.31 7.59
C ILE A 71 0.21 7.71 9.00
N THR A 72 0.72 7.03 10.03
CA THR A 72 0.45 7.38 11.44
C THR A 72 0.78 8.85 11.75
N HIS A 73 1.82 9.41 11.13
CA HIS A 73 2.18 10.81 11.26
C HIS A 73 1.21 11.74 10.50
N ILE A 74 0.89 11.42 9.24
CA ILE A 74 -0.01 12.20 8.39
C ILE A 74 -1.42 12.29 8.98
N ILE A 75 -1.93 11.19 9.56
CA ILE A 75 -3.31 11.11 10.02
C ILE A 75 -3.57 11.78 11.38
N LYS A 76 -2.56 12.30 12.08
CA LYS A 76 -2.71 12.87 13.44
C LYS A 76 -3.85 13.88 13.56
N ASP A 77 -4.06 14.67 12.52
CA ASP A 77 -5.10 15.71 12.49
C ASP A 77 -6.28 15.38 11.57
N LEU A 78 -6.25 14.20 10.93
CA LEU A 78 -7.33 13.69 10.08
C LEU A 78 -8.33 12.87 10.91
N PRO A 79 -9.58 12.70 10.46
CA PRO A 79 -10.55 11.82 11.10
C PRO A 79 -10.26 10.32 10.82
N ILE A 80 -9.00 9.90 10.93
CA ILE A 80 -8.55 8.51 10.75
C ILE A 80 -7.80 8.08 12.02
N THR A 81 -8.18 6.93 12.58
CA THR A 81 -7.54 6.35 13.77
C THR A 81 -6.81 5.07 13.42
N LYS A 82 -5.58 4.92 13.93
CA LYS A 82 -4.83 3.67 13.86
C LYS A 82 -5.51 2.62 14.74
N GLN A 83 -5.74 1.44 14.19
CA GLN A 83 -6.28 0.30 14.94
C GLN A 83 -5.14 -0.47 15.62
N GLY A 84 -5.45 -1.17 16.71
CA GLY A 84 -4.49 -1.98 17.45
C GLY A 84 -4.01 -3.20 16.67
N ILE A 85 -3.22 -4.07 17.32
CA ILE A 85 -2.74 -5.31 16.70
C ILE A 85 -3.92 -6.26 16.48
N GLY A 86 -4.35 -6.40 15.22
CA GLY A 86 -5.51 -7.21 14.82
C GLY A 86 -5.44 -7.63 13.35
N LYS A 87 -6.28 -8.60 12.95
CA LYS A 87 -6.33 -9.11 11.56
C LYS A 87 -7.26 -8.24 10.71
N GLY A 88 -6.81 -7.87 9.50
CA GLY A 88 -7.67 -7.41 8.41
C GLY A 88 -8.16 -5.96 8.48
N MET A 89 -7.58 -5.09 9.32
CA MET A 89 -7.75 -3.63 9.27
C MET A 89 -6.59 -2.93 9.99
N ASP A 90 -6.04 -1.88 9.40
CA ASP A 90 -4.93 -1.11 9.96
C ASP A 90 -5.39 0.23 10.53
N TYR A 91 -6.42 0.83 9.91
CA TYR A 91 -6.95 2.14 10.26
C TYR A 91 -8.48 2.15 10.19
N ARG A 92 -9.10 3.19 10.74
CA ARG A 92 -10.53 3.42 10.67
C ARG A 92 -10.82 4.90 10.46
N TYR A 93 -11.55 5.22 9.40
CA TYR A 93 -12.05 6.58 9.17
C TYR A 93 -13.35 6.79 9.95
N ASN A 94 -13.41 7.87 10.74
CA ASN A 94 -14.52 8.22 11.63
C ASN A 94 -14.99 9.67 11.39
N GLY A 95 -15.06 10.08 10.11
CA GLY A 95 -15.45 11.44 9.71
C GLY A 95 -16.84 11.48 9.09
N ASN A 96 -17.51 12.62 9.15
CA ASN A 96 -18.78 12.88 8.47
C ASN A 96 -19.88 11.84 8.76
N GLY A 97 -19.92 11.30 9.99
CA GLY A 97 -20.91 10.29 10.39
C GLY A 97 -20.70 8.90 9.76
N GLN A 98 -19.56 8.66 9.11
CA GLN A 98 -19.20 7.37 8.55
C GLN A 98 -18.20 6.64 9.46
N ASP A 99 -18.26 5.31 9.44
CA ASP A 99 -17.30 4.42 10.08
C ASP A 99 -16.79 3.43 9.03
N VAL A 100 -15.58 3.68 8.51
CA VAL A 100 -15.01 2.94 7.38
C VAL A 100 -13.70 2.29 7.79
N PRO A 101 -13.62 0.95 7.90
CA PRO A 101 -12.38 0.23 8.17
C PRO A 101 -11.48 0.23 6.93
N LEU A 102 -10.22 0.61 7.13
CA LEU A 102 -9.21 0.75 6.09
C LEU A 102 -8.08 -0.27 6.29
N GLU A 103 -7.60 -0.87 5.22
CA GLU A 103 -6.39 -1.70 5.20
C GLU A 103 -5.34 -1.07 4.29
N VAL A 104 -4.08 -1.16 4.70
CA VAL A 104 -2.93 -0.67 3.93
C VAL A 104 -2.10 -1.85 3.46
N LYS A 105 -1.96 -1.97 2.14
CA LYS A 105 -1.09 -2.95 1.51
C LYS A 105 -0.03 -2.25 0.68
N CYS A 106 1.12 -2.87 0.55
CA CYS A 106 2.14 -2.47 -0.41
C CYS A 106 2.37 -3.57 -1.43
N SER A 107 2.81 -3.18 -2.61
CA SER A 107 3.28 -4.09 -3.65
C SER A 107 4.55 -3.52 -4.24
N GLY A 108 5.69 -4.11 -3.88
CA GLY A 108 6.96 -3.86 -4.56
C GLY A 108 7.07 -4.71 -5.83
N GLY A 109 7.72 -4.17 -6.87
CA GLY A 109 8.09 -4.95 -8.06
C GLY A 109 7.04 -4.96 -9.18
N LYS A 110 7.53 -4.87 -10.43
CA LYS A 110 6.76 -4.74 -11.68
C LYS A 110 6.10 -6.06 -12.08
N ASP A 111 4.81 -6.03 -12.39
CA ASP A 111 4.31 -6.22 -13.77
C ASP A 111 2.93 -5.57 -14.00
N GLY A 112 2.36 -4.94 -12.96
CA GLY A 112 1.01 -4.40 -13.01
C GLY A 112 -0.11 -5.44 -12.96
N SER A 113 0.20 -6.75 -12.89
CA SER A 113 -0.79 -7.84 -12.97
C SER A 113 -1.48 -8.16 -11.65
N THR A 114 -0.97 -7.62 -10.55
CA THR A 114 -1.44 -7.89 -9.18
C THR A 114 -2.00 -6.62 -8.56
N ALA A 115 -3.25 -6.66 -8.05
CA ALA A 115 -3.84 -5.52 -7.35
C ALA A 115 -3.00 -5.20 -6.10
N CYS A 116 -2.80 -6.19 -5.25
CA CYS A 116 -1.90 -6.18 -4.09
C CYS A 116 -1.58 -7.63 -3.67
N ILE A 117 -0.58 -7.81 -2.81
CA ILE A 117 -0.24 -9.13 -2.25
C ILE A 117 -0.91 -9.28 -0.87
N GLY A 118 -1.53 -10.42 -0.61
CA GLY A 118 -2.19 -10.71 0.67
C GLY A 118 -2.11 -12.18 1.06
N ASN A 119 -2.35 -12.48 2.34
CA ASN A 119 -2.42 -13.85 2.83
C ASN A 119 -3.85 -14.39 2.63
N LEU A 120 -3.99 -15.42 1.80
CA LEU A 120 -5.29 -16.01 1.42
C LEU A 120 -6.05 -16.64 2.61
N LYS A 121 -5.35 -17.08 3.67
CA LYS A 121 -5.98 -17.63 4.89
C LYS A 121 -6.46 -16.57 5.88
N VAL A 122 -6.10 -15.30 5.65
CA VAL A 122 -6.45 -14.17 6.54
C VAL A 122 -7.39 -13.19 5.81
N LEU A 123 -8.12 -13.69 4.81
CA LEU A 123 -9.12 -12.92 4.05
C LEU A 123 -10.46 -12.76 4.77
N ASP A 124 -10.51 -12.99 6.08
CA ASP A 124 -11.57 -12.48 6.98
C ASP A 124 -11.39 -10.95 7.16
N SER A 125 -11.22 -10.29 6.01
CA SER A 125 -10.91 -8.90 5.83
C SER A 125 -12.14 -8.11 6.21
N LYS A 126 -12.08 -7.49 7.38
CA LYS A 126 -13.11 -6.55 7.83
C LYS A 126 -12.91 -5.16 7.22
N CYS A 127 -12.04 -5.01 6.22
CA CYS A 127 -11.77 -3.73 5.57
C CYS A 127 -12.77 -3.45 4.44
N GLU A 128 -13.30 -2.24 4.44
CA GLU A 128 -14.19 -1.76 3.39
C GLU A 128 -13.37 -1.13 2.26
N VAL A 129 -12.25 -0.49 2.62
CA VAL A 129 -11.34 0.16 1.66
C VAL A 129 -9.93 -0.36 1.85
N THR A 130 -9.30 -0.81 0.76
CA THR A 130 -7.87 -1.13 0.73
C THR A 130 -7.11 -0.01 0.04
N LEU A 131 -6.11 0.55 0.71
CA LEU A 131 -5.12 1.45 0.13
C LEU A 131 -3.90 0.62 -0.28
N VAL A 132 -3.61 0.59 -1.58
CA VAL A 132 -2.44 -0.10 -2.12
C VAL A 132 -1.40 0.91 -2.58
N PHE A 133 -0.20 0.81 -2.03
CA PHE A 133 0.94 1.63 -2.43
C PHE A 133 1.90 0.81 -3.29
N ARG A 134 2.10 1.26 -4.53
CA ARG A 134 3.01 0.68 -5.51
C ARG A 134 4.15 1.63 -5.76
N TYR A 135 5.36 1.10 -5.80
CA TYR A 135 6.56 1.93 -5.95
C TYR A 135 7.68 1.19 -6.66
N THR A 136 8.58 1.96 -7.28
CA THR A 136 9.86 1.48 -7.81
C THR A 136 10.97 2.17 -7.03
N ILE A 137 11.89 1.39 -6.46
CA ILE A 137 13.14 1.90 -5.89
C ILE A 137 14.22 1.69 -6.94
N VAL A 138 15.00 2.74 -7.21
CA VAL A 138 16.22 2.65 -8.01
C VAL A 138 17.35 3.19 -7.17
N LYS A 139 18.33 2.33 -6.85
CA LYS A 139 19.42 2.59 -5.91
C LYS A 139 18.90 2.86 -4.48
N ASP A 140 18.55 4.11 -4.23
CA ASP A 140 18.28 4.65 -2.91
C ASP A 140 17.08 5.61 -2.88
N ARG A 141 16.38 5.76 -4.02
CA ARG A 141 15.28 6.70 -4.18
C ARG A 141 14.05 6.01 -4.70
N ILE A 142 12.89 6.49 -4.25
CA ILE A 142 11.62 6.17 -4.90
C ILE A 142 11.54 6.95 -6.21
N THR A 143 11.56 6.25 -7.34
CA THR A 143 11.49 6.88 -8.68
C THR A 143 10.09 6.90 -9.26
N GLU A 144 9.23 6.00 -8.81
CA GLU A 144 7.84 5.87 -9.24
C GLU A 144 6.95 5.59 -8.04
N TRP A 145 5.77 6.21 -8.00
CA TRP A 145 4.78 6.01 -6.95
C TRP A 145 3.36 5.97 -7.55
N GLN A 146 2.53 5.10 -7.00
CA GLN A 146 1.11 5.05 -7.29
C GLN A 146 0.35 4.59 -6.04
N THR A 147 -0.72 5.30 -5.71
CA THR A 147 -1.70 4.85 -4.73
C THR A 147 -2.94 4.34 -5.48
N VAL A 148 -3.42 3.16 -5.12
CA VAL A 148 -4.67 2.60 -5.64
C VAL A 148 -5.62 2.40 -4.46
N THR A 149 -6.83 2.95 -4.54
CA THR A 149 -7.88 2.68 -3.54
C THR A 149 -8.86 1.69 -4.12
N ILE A 150 -9.25 0.71 -3.34
CA ILE A 150 -10.22 -0.31 -3.73
C ILE A 150 -11.37 -0.28 -2.71
N ASP A 151 -12.51 0.28 -3.10
CA ASP A 151 -13.73 0.26 -2.27
C ASP A 151 -14.37 -1.14 -2.28
N GLY A 152 -15.24 -1.50 -1.33
CA GLY A 152 -15.85 -2.84 -1.26
C GLY A 152 -14.84 -3.99 -1.15
N SER A 153 -13.69 -3.74 -0.50
CA SER A 153 -12.55 -4.66 -0.46
C SER A 153 -12.89 -6.02 0.14
N ALA A 154 -13.59 -6.06 1.29
CA ALA A 154 -14.02 -7.29 1.94
C ALA A 154 -14.70 -8.26 0.97
N ARG A 155 -15.72 -7.80 0.25
CA ARG A 155 -16.46 -8.59 -0.74
C ARG A 155 -15.51 -9.16 -1.81
N LYS A 156 -14.66 -8.32 -2.38
CA LYS A 156 -13.76 -8.71 -3.49
C LYS A 156 -12.72 -9.73 -3.05
N TRP A 157 -12.15 -9.51 -1.87
CA TRP A 157 -11.19 -10.43 -1.26
C TRP A 157 -11.83 -11.78 -0.96
N THR A 158 -13.07 -11.81 -0.47
CA THR A 158 -13.79 -13.06 -0.19
C THR A 158 -14.29 -13.78 -1.44
N GLU A 159 -14.88 -13.08 -2.41
CA GLU A 159 -15.57 -13.70 -3.57
C GLU A 159 -14.62 -14.15 -4.68
N TYR A 160 -13.49 -13.47 -4.88
CA TYR A 160 -12.63 -13.69 -6.06
C TYR A 160 -11.33 -14.43 -5.78
N ASN A 161 -11.02 -14.66 -4.50
CA ASN A 161 -9.74 -15.22 -4.10
C ASN A 161 -9.99 -16.52 -3.33
N ASP A 162 -9.36 -17.59 -3.81
CA ASP A 162 -9.52 -18.92 -3.24
C ASP A 162 -8.88 -19.00 -1.85
N GLN A 163 -9.71 -19.22 -0.83
CA GLN A 163 -9.28 -19.36 0.57
C GLN A 163 -8.80 -20.78 0.93
N SER A 164 -8.94 -21.73 0.01
CA SER A 164 -8.63 -23.15 0.25
C SER A 164 -7.13 -23.49 0.17
N GLY A 165 -6.28 -22.53 -0.22
CA GLY A 165 -4.84 -22.70 -0.38
C GLY A 165 -4.03 -22.78 0.94
N SER A 166 -2.76 -23.17 0.82
CA SER A 166 -1.77 -23.09 1.91
C SER A 166 -1.58 -21.65 2.41
N SER A 167 -0.90 -21.44 3.54
CA SER A 167 -0.65 -20.11 4.17
C SER A 167 0.24 -19.17 3.37
N ASN A 168 0.27 -19.33 2.05
CA ASN A 168 1.11 -18.60 1.12
C ASN A 168 0.48 -17.25 0.78
N PHE A 169 1.33 -16.26 0.58
CA PHE A 169 0.93 -14.99 0.01
C PHE A 169 0.54 -15.18 -1.46
N SER A 170 -0.54 -14.52 -1.87
CA SER A 170 -1.01 -14.54 -3.26
C SER A 170 -1.35 -13.13 -3.73
N ALA A 171 -1.34 -12.99 -5.05
CA ALA A 171 -1.88 -11.82 -5.74
C ALA A 171 -3.39 -11.77 -5.53
N LEU A 172 -3.87 -10.77 -4.79
CA LEU A 172 -5.29 -10.50 -4.63
C LEU A 172 -5.86 -9.89 -5.91
N LYS A 173 -7.04 -10.36 -6.30
CA LYS A 173 -7.69 -10.04 -7.57
C LYS A 173 -8.98 -9.27 -7.37
N CYS A 174 -9.22 -8.34 -8.30
CA CYS A 174 -10.51 -7.69 -8.54
C CYS A 174 -10.95 -8.02 -9.98
N LYS A 175 -12.25 -7.91 -10.26
CA LYS A 175 -12.80 -8.10 -11.60
C LYS A 175 -12.91 -6.75 -12.29
N THR A 176 -12.14 -6.53 -13.35
CA THR A 176 -12.05 -5.22 -14.02
C THR A 176 -13.34 -4.83 -14.75
N ASP A 177 -14.14 -5.79 -15.20
CA ASP A 177 -15.44 -5.61 -15.82
C ASP A 177 -16.55 -5.22 -14.83
N ILE A 178 -16.39 -5.56 -13.54
CA ILE A 178 -17.40 -5.34 -12.49
C ILE A 178 -16.98 -4.20 -11.55
N ASP A 179 -15.72 -4.19 -11.11
CA ASP A 179 -15.25 -3.38 -9.99
C ASP A 179 -14.52 -2.09 -10.41
N PHE A 180 -14.44 -1.78 -11.71
CA PHE A 180 -13.65 -0.65 -12.21
C PHE A 180 -13.97 0.68 -11.51
N GLN A 181 -15.26 0.94 -11.26
CA GLN A 181 -15.73 2.18 -10.64
C GLN A 181 -15.30 2.32 -9.17
N ASP A 182 -14.98 1.20 -8.53
CA ASP A 182 -14.56 1.14 -7.13
C ASP A 182 -13.03 1.28 -6.98
N ILE A 183 -12.31 1.40 -8.11
CA ILE A 183 -10.86 1.51 -8.14
C ILE A 183 -10.47 2.93 -8.53
N LYS A 184 -9.85 3.68 -7.61
CA LYS A 184 -9.30 5.01 -7.91
C LYS A 184 -7.79 4.99 -7.85
N VAL A 185 -7.16 5.63 -8.83
CA VAL A 185 -5.71 5.71 -8.95
C VAL A 185 -5.27 7.14 -8.69
N TYR A 186 -4.34 7.28 -7.76
CA TYR A 186 -3.67 8.53 -7.45
C TYR A 186 -2.19 8.38 -7.81
N SER A 187 -1.64 9.44 -8.37
CA SER A 187 -0.24 9.55 -8.70
C SER A 187 0.19 10.91 -8.21
N GLY A 188 0.76 10.95 -7.01
CA GLY A 188 1.25 12.16 -6.34
C GLY A 188 2.34 12.90 -7.13
N SER A 189 3.28 13.54 -6.43
CA SER A 189 4.33 14.37 -7.08
C SER A 189 5.41 13.58 -7.81
N ILE A 190 5.44 12.26 -7.68
CA ILE A 190 6.39 11.37 -8.35
C ILE A 190 5.79 10.88 -9.67
N LYS A 191 6.62 10.71 -10.70
CA LYS A 191 6.18 10.33 -12.05
C LYS A 191 5.24 9.12 -12.01
N PRO A 192 3.99 9.25 -12.53
CA PRO A 192 3.06 8.13 -12.62
C PRO A 192 3.63 7.03 -13.54
N ASN A 193 3.59 5.77 -13.10
CA ASN A 193 3.89 4.63 -13.97
C ASN A 193 2.64 4.26 -14.80
N LYS A 194 2.64 4.61 -16.09
CA LYS A 194 1.53 4.35 -17.03
C LYS A 194 1.20 2.86 -17.21
N THR A 195 2.17 1.97 -16.97
CA THR A 195 1.99 0.52 -17.14
C THR A 195 1.06 -0.06 -16.07
N TRP A 196 1.07 0.51 -14.86
CA TRP A 196 0.20 0.05 -13.77
C TRP A 196 -1.25 0.49 -13.92
N VAL A 197 -1.51 1.51 -14.76
CA VAL A 197 -2.87 1.95 -15.13
C VAL A 197 -3.52 0.97 -16.12
N LYS A 198 -2.73 0.25 -16.92
CA LYS A 198 -3.22 -0.68 -17.97
C LYS A 198 -3.99 -1.90 -17.43
N PHE A 199 -3.92 -2.17 -16.12
CA PHE A 199 -4.72 -3.24 -15.49
C PHE A 199 -6.05 -2.73 -14.92
N VAL A 200 -6.16 -1.43 -14.66
CA VAL A 200 -7.47 -0.82 -14.36
C VAL A 200 -8.19 -0.61 -15.69
N LYS A 201 -7.47 -0.18 -16.74
CA LYS A 201 -8.02 0.09 -18.07
C LYS A 201 -7.39 -0.83 -19.12
N GLU A 202 -8.16 -1.83 -19.59
CA GLU A 202 -8.04 -2.69 -20.82
C GLU A 202 -8.25 -4.18 -20.46
N ALA A 203 -9.12 -4.96 -21.11
CA ALA A 203 -9.45 -4.97 -22.54
C ALA A 203 -10.94 -4.72 -22.86
N VAL A 204 -11.18 -3.78 -23.77
CA VAL A 204 -12.33 -3.86 -24.68
C VAL A 204 -11.88 -4.72 -25.85
N CYS A 205 -12.54 -5.86 -26.05
CA CYS A 205 -12.66 -6.49 -27.35
C CYS A 205 -14.13 -6.45 -27.74
#